data_AF-A0A7S2N003-F1
#
_entry.id   AF-A0A7S2N003-F1
#
_cell.length_a   1.000
_cell.length_b   1.000
_cell.length_c   1.000
_cell.angle_alpha   90.00
_cell.angle_beta   90.00
_cell.angle_gamma   90.00
#
_symmetry.space_group_name_H-M   'P 1'
#
loop_
_entity.id
_entity.type
_entity.pdbx_description
1 polymer ?
#
loop_
_entity_poly.entity_id
_entity_poly.type
_entity_poly.pdbx_seq_one_letter_code
_entity_poly.pdbx_strand_id
1 'polypeptide(L)'
;QASAATGPARVWGACSPDSARPRLWAMGSTCSVSTSSELDRASCKIDAQLANLAGKIAGAEEELRQHVAKGSSDPSARQRALQAIKRKNMLEEQRRHLLGTQFNIESLAFQQDQAHVTLLAVNALKHGTEELKAEHLKMGEAEVESL
;
A
#
# COMPACT_ATOMS: atom_id res chain seq x y z
N GLN A 1 37.82 -27.65 -35.21
CA GLN A 1 38.04 -28.46 -33.99
C GLN A 1 37.28 -27.80 -32.85
N ALA A 2 36.75 -28.62 -31.94
CA ALA A 2 35.67 -28.31 -31.01
C ALA A 2 36.12 -27.69 -29.67
N SER A 3 35.11 -27.21 -28.90
CA SER A 3 35.00 -27.20 -27.42
C SER A 3 35.94 -26.28 -26.62
N ALA A 4 35.61 -25.70 -25.45
CA ALA A 4 34.44 -25.66 -24.57
C ALA A 4 34.60 -24.45 -23.60
N ALA A 5 33.52 -23.72 -23.26
CA ALA A 5 32.90 -23.61 -21.92
C ALA A 5 33.49 -22.61 -20.87
N THR A 6 32.56 -22.08 -20.05
CA THR A 6 32.67 -21.32 -18.77
C THR A 6 32.62 -19.79 -18.92
N GLY A 7 31.70 -18.99 -18.36
CA GLY A 7 30.55 -19.11 -17.45
C GLY A 7 29.97 -17.68 -17.23
N PRO A 8 28.75 -17.49 -16.67
CA PRO A 8 28.03 -16.21 -16.79
C PRO A 8 28.21 -15.29 -15.58
N ALA A 9 28.42 -13.98 -15.82
CA ALA A 9 28.22 -12.92 -14.84
C ALA A 9 26.91 -12.17 -15.14
N ARG A 10 26.03 -12.17 -14.14
CA ARG A 10 24.69 -11.58 -14.10
C ARG A 10 24.72 -10.04 -14.00
N VAL A 11 23.80 -9.42 -14.76
CA VAL A 11 22.84 -8.35 -14.37
C VAL A 11 23.47 -7.01 -13.93
N TRP A 12 22.95 -5.81 -14.18
CA TRP A 12 21.63 -5.18 -14.05
C TRP A 12 21.41 -4.29 -15.30
N GLY A 13 20.27 -4.22 -15.98
CA GLY A 13 18.91 -4.05 -15.45
C GLY A 13 18.39 -2.64 -15.79
N ALA A 14 18.34 -2.28 -17.08
CA ALA A 14 17.67 -1.08 -17.56
C ALA A 14 16.21 -1.41 -17.90
N CYS A 15 15.27 -0.65 -17.36
CA CYS A 15 13.85 -0.75 -17.68
C CYS A 15 13.60 -0.40 -19.15
N SER A 16 13.28 -1.40 -19.97
CA SER A 16 12.60 -1.20 -21.25
C SER A 16 11.09 -1.42 -21.08
N PRO A 17 10.23 -0.62 -21.73
CA PRO A 17 8.79 -0.80 -21.69
C PRO A 17 8.38 -1.77 -22.79
N ASP A 18 7.94 -2.98 -22.43
CA ASP A 18 7.33 -3.89 -23.38
C ASP A 18 5.80 -3.86 -23.29
N SER A 19 5.25 -4.08 -24.46
CA SER A 19 4.01 -3.63 -25.03
C SER A 19 2.85 -4.62 -24.82
N ALA A 20 1.67 -4.04 -24.65
CA ALA A 20 0.37 -4.50 -25.16
C ALA A 20 -0.11 -5.98 -24.94
N ARG A 21 -1.07 -6.09 -23.98
CA ARG A 21 -2.38 -6.81 -24.02
C ARG A 21 -2.40 -8.35 -23.83
N PRO A 22 -3.51 -8.98 -23.36
CA PRO A 22 -4.90 -8.47 -23.24
C PRO A 22 -5.57 -8.62 -21.85
N ARG A 23 -6.71 -7.92 -21.70
CA ARG A 23 -7.67 -8.07 -20.59
C ARG A 23 -8.30 -9.46 -20.64
N LEU A 24 -7.95 -10.32 -19.69
CA LEU A 24 -8.72 -11.49 -19.31
C LEU A 24 -9.06 -11.32 -17.82
N TRP A 25 -10.33 -11.20 -17.49
CA TRP A 25 -10.77 -11.29 -16.08
C TRP A 25 -10.61 -12.74 -15.62
N ALA A 26 -9.39 -13.08 -15.22
CA ALA A 26 -9.14 -14.22 -14.36
C ALA A 26 -9.38 -13.78 -12.91
N MET A 27 -10.63 -13.91 -12.44
CA MET A 27 -10.89 -14.00 -11.01
C MET A 27 -10.14 -15.23 -10.49
N GLY A 28 -9.06 -15.01 -9.72
CA GLY A 28 -8.32 -16.08 -9.05
C GLY A 28 -6.83 -16.19 -9.35
N SER A 29 -6.20 -15.20 -9.98
CA SER A 29 -4.74 -15.19 -10.12
C SER A 29 -4.08 -14.53 -8.91
N THR A 30 -3.75 -15.37 -7.94
CA THR A 30 -2.66 -15.28 -6.96
C THR A 30 -2.12 -13.88 -6.68
N CYS A 31 -2.55 -13.31 -5.56
CA CYS A 31 -1.75 -12.35 -4.79
C CYS A 31 -0.51 -13.09 -4.25
N SER A 32 0.51 -13.29 -5.08
CA SER A 32 1.83 -13.77 -4.65
C SER A 32 2.92 -12.74 -4.98
N VAL A 33 2.57 -11.46 -4.91
CA VAL A 33 3.51 -10.36 -4.78
C VAL A 33 3.32 -9.75 -3.40
N SER A 34 4.41 -9.43 -2.72
CA SER A 34 4.45 -8.94 -1.34
C SER A 34 3.78 -7.58 -1.18
N THR A 35 2.43 -7.54 -1.22
CA THR A 35 1.60 -6.33 -1.19
C THR A 35 1.76 -5.51 0.09
N SER A 36 2.20 -6.14 1.20
CA SER A 36 2.46 -5.42 2.46
C SER A 36 3.51 -4.32 2.25
N SER A 37 4.59 -4.63 1.53
CA SER A 37 5.63 -3.65 1.21
C SER A 37 5.18 -2.54 0.25
N GLU A 38 4.13 -2.79 -0.56
CA GLU A 38 3.58 -1.78 -1.46
C GLU A 38 2.62 -0.83 -0.73
N LEU A 39 1.82 -1.36 0.19
CA LEU A 39 0.95 -0.56 1.07
C LEU A 39 1.79 0.35 1.97
N ASP A 40 2.89 -0.16 2.53
CA ASP A 40 3.81 0.66 3.33
C ASP A 40 4.42 1.80 2.52
N ARG A 41 4.89 1.52 1.29
CA ARG A 41 5.43 2.54 0.40
C ARG A 41 4.37 3.55 -0.03
N ALA A 42 3.12 3.13 -0.22
CA ALA A 42 2.01 4.03 -0.52
C ALA A 42 1.69 4.93 0.68
N SER A 43 1.65 4.36 1.89
CA SER A 43 1.44 5.08 3.14
C SER A 43 2.52 6.15 3.36
N CYS A 44 3.80 5.79 3.27
CA CYS A 44 4.90 6.75 3.39
C CYS A 44 4.84 7.91 2.39
N LYS A 45 4.39 7.65 1.15
CA LYS A 45 4.20 8.72 0.15
C LYS A 45 3.08 9.66 0.54
N ILE A 46 1.97 9.14 1.06
CA ILE A 46 0.84 9.96 1.52
C ILE A 46 1.24 10.79 2.73
N ASP A 47 1.98 10.21 3.68
CA ASP A 47 2.50 10.95 4.84
C ASP A 47 3.42 12.11 4.42
N ALA A 48 4.33 11.86 3.48
CA ALA A 48 5.20 12.90 2.94
C ALA A 48 4.39 14.03 2.25
N GLN A 49 3.33 13.67 1.52
CA GLN A 49 2.43 14.64 0.91
C GLN A 49 1.61 15.43 1.93
N LEU A 50 1.10 14.76 2.98
CA LEU A 50 0.38 15.40 4.08
C LEU A 50 1.27 16.39 4.83
N ALA A 51 2.52 16.03 5.12
CA ALA A 51 3.50 16.92 5.73
C ALA A 51 3.79 18.15 4.85
N ASN A 52 3.93 17.95 3.54
CA ASN A 52 4.12 19.04 2.58
C ASN A 52 2.91 20.00 2.55
N LEU A 53 1.69 19.44 2.50
CA LEU A 53 0.46 20.24 2.54
C LEU A 53 0.30 20.98 3.86
N ALA A 54 0.63 20.36 5.00
CA ALA A 54 0.60 21.01 6.31
C ALA A 54 1.52 22.23 6.36
N GLY A 55 2.75 22.11 5.84
CA GLY A 55 3.67 23.23 5.73
C GLY A 55 3.14 24.37 4.85
N LYS A 56 2.52 24.04 3.71
CA LYS A 56 1.90 25.03 2.81
C LYS A 56 0.70 25.74 3.45
N ILE A 57 -0.12 25.01 4.21
CA ILE A 57 -1.26 25.59 4.95
C ILE A 57 -0.74 26.56 6.00
N ALA A 58 0.27 26.17 6.79
CA ALA A 58 0.87 27.05 7.80
C ALA A 58 1.45 28.34 7.19
N GLY A 59 2.09 28.24 6.02
CA GLY A 59 2.56 29.40 5.26
C GLY A 59 1.42 30.32 4.82
N ALA A 60 0.35 29.75 4.24
CA ALA A 60 -0.83 30.53 3.82
C ALA A 60 -1.57 31.17 5.00
N GLU A 61 -1.59 30.53 6.17
CA GLU A 61 -2.13 31.09 7.40
C GLU A 61 -1.30 32.25 7.94
N GLU A 62 0.03 32.18 7.84
CA GLU A 62 0.90 33.28 8.23
C GLU A 62 0.73 34.49 7.31
N GLU A 63 0.69 34.28 6.00
CA GLU A 63 0.36 35.32 5.01
C GLU A 63 -1.01 35.95 5.31
N LEU A 64 -2.00 35.12 5.64
CA LEU A 64 -3.33 35.58 6.02
C LEU A 64 -3.29 36.47 7.27
N ARG A 65 -2.61 36.02 8.34
CA ARG A 65 -2.47 36.81 9.58
C ARG A 65 -1.84 38.17 9.31
N GLN A 66 -0.77 38.20 8.52
CA GLN A 66 -0.06 39.43 8.16
C GLN A 66 -0.92 40.41 7.36
N HIS A 67 -1.70 39.90 6.39
CA HIS A 67 -2.55 40.73 5.54
C HIS A 67 -3.84 41.19 6.24
N VAL A 68 -4.41 40.38 7.12
CA VAL A 68 -5.56 40.77 7.94
C VAL A 68 -5.20 41.89 8.90
N ALA A 69 -4.04 41.81 9.57
CA ALA A 69 -3.56 42.87 10.46
C ALA A 69 -3.41 44.23 9.77
N LYS A 70 -3.11 44.24 8.46
CA LYS A 70 -2.95 45.44 7.63
C LYS A 70 -4.22 45.84 6.87
N GLY A 71 -5.27 45.01 6.88
CA GLY A 71 -6.46 45.13 6.02
C GLY A 71 -7.47 46.20 6.43
N SER A 72 -7.31 46.81 7.61
CA SER A 72 -8.05 48.01 8.04
C SER A 72 -7.50 49.28 7.39
N SER A 73 -6.19 49.34 7.16
CA SER A 73 -5.49 50.51 6.63
C SER A 73 -5.25 50.44 5.11
N ASP A 74 -5.11 49.24 4.55
CA ASP A 74 -4.79 49.04 3.13
C ASP A 74 -5.83 48.12 2.43
N PRO A 75 -6.60 48.63 1.44
CA PRO A 75 -7.54 47.82 0.67
C PRO A 75 -6.83 46.73 -0.17
N SER A 76 -5.57 46.94 -0.56
CA SER A 76 -4.79 45.94 -1.30
C SER A 76 -4.42 44.76 -0.39
N ALA A 77 -4.12 45.01 0.88
CA ALA A 77 -3.88 43.96 1.88
C ALA A 77 -5.14 43.11 2.09
N ARG A 78 -6.33 43.72 2.08
CA ARG A 78 -7.60 43.00 2.14
C ARG A 78 -7.79 42.04 0.96
N GLN A 79 -7.45 42.47 -0.26
CA GLN A 79 -7.52 41.60 -1.44
C GLN A 79 -6.53 40.43 -1.36
N ARG A 80 -5.31 40.67 -0.87
CA ARG A 80 -4.31 39.62 -0.64
C ARG A 80 -4.75 38.63 0.45
N ALA A 81 -5.36 39.11 1.53
CA ALA A 81 -5.95 38.24 2.55
C ALA A 81 -7.02 37.31 1.97
N LEU A 82 -7.90 37.82 1.10
CA LEU A 82 -8.91 36.99 0.43
C LEU A 82 -8.29 35.92 -0.49
N GLN A 83 -7.18 36.24 -1.16
CA GLN A 83 -6.44 35.25 -1.96
C GLN A 83 -5.80 34.18 -1.07
N ALA A 84 -5.21 34.57 0.06
CA ALA A 84 -4.64 33.65 1.03
C ALA A 84 -5.70 32.69 1.61
N ILE A 85 -6.91 33.19 1.93
CA ILE A 85 -8.03 32.33 2.37
C ILE A 85 -8.40 31.30 1.30
N LYS A 86 -8.56 31.73 0.04
CA LYS A 86 -8.92 30.80 -1.06
C LYS A 86 -7.86 29.71 -1.22
N ARG A 87 -6.58 30.09 -1.19
CA ARG A 87 -5.47 29.15 -1.27
C ARG A 87 -5.45 28.18 -0.09
N LYS A 88 -5.65 28.69 1.13
CA LYS A 88 -5.73 27.86 2.35
C LYS A 88 -6.84 26.82 2.25
N ASN A 89 -8.05 27.24 1.87
CA ASN A 89 -9.20 26.35 1.75
C ASN A 89 -8.95 25.23 0.71
N MET A 90 -8.35 25.55 -0.44
CA MET A 90 -7.97 24.53 -1.43
C MET A 90 -6.95 23.51 -0.88
N LEU A 91 -5.93 23.98 -0.15
CA LEU A 91 -4.91 23.10 0.44
C LEU A 91 -5.50 22.21 1.55
N GLU A 92 -6.39 22.75 2.38
CA GLU A 92 -7.12 21.98 3.40
C GLU A 92 -8.02 20.91 2.78
N GLU A 93 -8.64 21.21 1.64
CA GLU A 93 -9.43 20.23 0.89
C GLU A 93 -8.57 19.11 0.31
N GLN A 94 -7.43 19.44 -0.29
CA GLN A 94 -6.46 18.44 -0.74
C GLN A 94 -5.98 17.55 0.42
N ARG A 95 -5.69 18.16 1.58
CA ARG A 95 -5.30 17.43 2.78
C ARG A 95 -6.40 16.47 3.23
N ARG A 96 -7.66 16.93 3.27
CA ARG A 96 -8.82 16.10 3.66
C ARG A 96 -9.00 14.91 2.73
N HIS A 97 -8.80 15.09 1.43
CA HIS A 97 -8.87 14.00 0.47
C HIS A 97 -7.80 12.93 0.75
N LEU A 98 -6.55 13.35 0.95
CA LEU A 98 -5.44 12.44 1.26
C LEU A 98 -5.63 11.71 2.60
N LEU A 99 -6.18 12.39 3.63
CA LEU A 99 -6.53 11.73 4.89
C LEU A 99 -7.58 10.63 4.69
N GLY A 100 -8.56 10.84 3.81
CA GLY A 100 -9.51 9.78 3.43
C GLY A 100 -8.82 8.61 2.73
N THR A 101 -7.86 8.88 1.84
CA THR A 101 -7.07 7.82 1.18
C THR A 101 -6.19 7.07 2.18
N GLN A 102 -5.57 7.75 3.13
CA GLN A 102 -4.78 7.14 4.21
C GLN A 102 -5.60 6.14 5.01
N PHE A 103 -6.80 6.53 5.45
CA PHE A 103 -7.71 5.63 6.16
C PHE A 103 -8.07 4.39 5.35
N ASN A 104 -8.31 4.54 4.04
CA ASN A 104 -8.60 3.40 3.17
C ASN A 104 -7.40 2.43 3.08
N ILE A 105 -6.17 2.95 3.08
CA ILE A 105 -4.95 2.13 3.04
C ILE A 105 -4.72 1.42 4.37
N GLU A 106 -4.90 2.11 5.49
CA GLU A 106 -4.80 1.50 6.82
C GLU A 106 -5.83 0.39 7.02
N SER A 107 -7.06 0.61 6.54
CA SER A 107 -8.12 -0.42 6.53
C SER A 107 -7.72 -1.64 5.68
N LEU A 108 -7.13 -1.41 4.50
CA LEU A 108 -6.66 -2.49 3.63
C LEU A 108 -5.47 -3.25 4.24
N ALA A 109 -4.54 -2.56 4.89
CA ALA A 109 -3.43 -3.17 5.60
C ALA A 109 -3.93 -4.10 6.73
N PHE A 110 -4.91 -3.63 7.51
CA PHE A 110 -5.54 -4.45 8.55
C PHE A 110 -6.26 -5.68 8.00
N GLN A 111 -6.98 -5.54 6.87
CA GLN A 111 -7.61 -6.67 6.20
C GLN A 111 -6.58 -7.68 5.69
N GLN A 112 -5.44 -7.19 5.19
CA GLN A 112 -4.33 -8.04 4.76
C GLN A 112 -3.74 -8.84 5.91
N ASP A 113 -3.54 -8.22 7.09
CA ASP A 113 -3.02 -8.91 8.27
C ASP A 113 -3.98 -10.03 8.72
N GLN A 114 -5.28 -9.75 8.73
CA GLN A 114 -6.29 -10.78 9.02
C GLN A 114 -6.30 -11.92 7.99
N ALA A 115 -6.13 -11.59 6.71
CA ALA A 115 -6.02 -12.59 5.66
C ALA A 115 -4.78 -13.47 5.88
N HIS A 116 -3.65 -12.90 6.28
CA HIS A 116 -2.43 -13.65 6.61
C HIS A 116 -2.65 -14.63 7.78
N VAL A 117 -3.29 -14.17 8.87
CA VAL A 117 -3.60 -15.05 10.01
C VAL A 117 -4.52 -16.19 9.60
N THR A 118 -5.55 -15.89 8.80
CA THR A 118 -6.47 -16.91 8.28
C THR A 118 -5.76 -17.92 7.38
N LEU A 119 -4.85 -17.46 6.52
CA LEU A 119 -4.04 -18.35 5.67
C LEU A 119 -3.15 -19.28 6.50
N LEU A 120 -2.50 -18.76 7.55
CA LEU A 120 -1.70 -19.57 8.47
C LEU A 120 -2.55 -20.62 9.18
N ALA A 121 -3.73 -20.23 9.69
CA ALA A 121 -4.66 -21.14 10.33
C ALA A 121 -5.13 -22.24 9.36
N VAL A 122 -5.50 -21.87 8.14
CA VAL A 122 -5.91 -22.84 7.10
C VAL A 122 -4.77 -23.80 6.75
N ASN A 123 -3.53 -23.33 6.67
CA ASN A 123 -2.38 -24.19 6.42
C ASN A 123 -2.13 -25.15 7.58
N ALA A 124 -2.25 -24.70 8.83
CA ALA A 124 -2.15 -25.57 10.00
C ALA A 124 -3.25 -26.63 10.02
N LEU A 125 -4.49 -26.25 9.68
CA LEU A 125 -5.60 -27.20 9.55
C LEU A 125 -5.34 -28.23 8.45
N LYS A 126 -4.81 -27.82 7.29
CA LYS A 126 -4.43 -28.76 6.22
C LYS A 126 -3.43 -29.79 6.71
N HIS A 127 -2.34 -29.35 7.34
CA HIS A 127 -1.34 -30.25 7.90
C HIS A 127 -1.94 -31.20 8.95
N GLY A 128 -2.74 -30.68 9.90
CA GLY A 128 -3.42 -31.52 10.88
C GLY A 128 -4.37 -32.53 10.25
N THR A 129 -5.06 -32.19 9.16
CA THR A 129 -5.91 -33.15 8.43
C THR A 129 -5.11 -34.22 7.69
N GLU A 130 -3.90 -33.91 7.22
CA GLU A 130 -3.00 -34.88 6.58
C GLU A 130 -2.45 -35.87 7.62
N GLU A 131 -2.06 -35.38 8.79
CA GLU A 131 -1.63 -36.22 9.92
C GLU A 131 -2.76 -37.13 10.40
N LEU A 132 -3.97 -36.59 10.58
CA LEU A 132 -5.14 -37.40 10.96
C LEU A 132 -5.45 -38.50 9.94
N LYS A 133 -5.30 -38.22 8.64
CA LYS A 133 -5.45 -39.25 7.60
C LYS A 133 -4.37 -40.32 7.70
N ALA A 134 -3.11 -39.94 7.94
CA ALA A 134 -2.00 -40.87 8.09
C ALA A 134 -2.19 -41.78 9.31
N GLU A 135 -2.56 -41.23 10.47
CA GLU A 135 -2.86 -42.01 11.68
C GLU A 135 -4.09 -42.91 11.48
N HIS A 136 -5.11 -42.45 10.75
CA HIS A 136 -6.28 -43.27 10.45
C HIS A 136 -5.94 -44.50 9.59
N LEU A 137 -5.07 -44.35 8.60
CA LEU A 137 -4.60 -45.48 7.78
C LEU A 137 -3.81 -46.51 8.61
N LYS A 138 -2.92 -46.06 9.51
CA LYS A 138 -2.17 -46.94 10.41
C LYS A 138 -3.08 -47.76 11.32
N MET A 139 -4.15 -47.16 11.84
CA MET A 139 -5.13 -47.87 12.68
C MET A 139 -5.88 -48.96 11.90
N GLY A 140 -6.26 -48.69 10.64
CA GLY A 140 -6.92 -49.67 9.78
C GLY A 140 -6.03 -50.87 9.43
N GLU A 141 -4.73 -50.65 9.19
CA GLU A 141 -3.76 -51.73 8.95
C GLU A 141 -3.53 -52.59 10.20
N ALA A 142 -3.43 -51.98 11.38
CA ALA A 142 -3.27 -52.69 12.64
C ALA A 142 -4.47 -53.59 12.99
N GLU A 143 -5.68 -53.19 12.64
CA GLU A 143 -6.88 -54.01 12.85
C GLU A 143 -6.87 -55.27 11.95
N VAL A 144 -6.42 -55.14 10.70
CA VAL A 144 -6.33 -56.26 9.74
C VAL A 144 -5.24 -57.26 10.08
N GLU A 145 -4.09 -56.82 10.60
CA GLU A 145 -3.00 -57.72 11.04
C GLU A 145 -3.37 -58.54 12.30
N SER A 146 -4.39 -58.10 13.06
CA SER A 146 -4.83 -58.77 14.30
C SER A 146 -5.91 -59.86 14.12
N LEU A 147 -6.37 -60.08 12.89
CA LEU A 147 -7.38 -61.09 12.50
C LEU A 147 -6.72 -62.29 11.81
#